data_AF-A0A534PGF2-F1
#
_entry.id   AF-A0A534PGF2-F1
#
_cell.length_a   1.000
_cell.length_b   1.000
_cell.length_c   1.000
_cell.angle_alpha   90.00
_cell.angle_beta   90.00
_cell.angle_gamma   90.00
#
_symmetry.space_group_name_H-M   'P 1'
#
loop_
_entity.id
_entity.type
_entity.pdbx_description
1 polymer ?
#
loop_
_entity_poly.entity_id
_entity_poly.type
_entity_poly.pdbx_seq_one_letter_code
_entity_poly.pdbx_strand_id
1 'polypeptide(L)'
;MMRAAALGLVFASGCIYANVATPLAYRAPTAQEAKVEGAADAEGTACDYAILFLVAWGDAGYAAAVADARAKSGGAQLADVRADTTFVNVLGVYQRACTRVTGKVVR
;
A
#
# COMPACT_ATOMS: atom_id res chain seq x y z
N MET A 1 -0.01 -40.95 -13.56
CA MET A 1 -1.07 -40.03 -13.12
C MET A 1 -0.77 -39.36 -11.77
N MET A 2 -0.09 -40.02 -10.83
CA MET A 2 0.18 -39.45 -9.48
C MET A 2 1.18 -38.27 -9.43
N ARG A 3 2.08 -38.13 -10.41
CA ARG A 3 3.07 -37.02 -10.47
C ARG A 3 2.46 -35.66 -10.86
N ALA A 4 1.39 -35.65 -11.65
CA ALA A 4 0.70 -34.42 -12.04
C ALA A 4 -0.13 -33.84 -10.89
N ALA A 5 -0.68 -34.70 -10.02
CA ALA A 5 -1.46 -34.28 -8.85
C ALA A 5 -0.60 -33.56 -7.79
N ALA A 6 0.67 -33.97 -7.63
CA ALA A 6 1.59 -33.34 -6.69
C ALA A 6 1.97 -31.89 -7.08
N LEU A 7 2.08 -31.60 -8.39
CA LEU A 7 2.33 -30.24 -8.87
C LEU A 7 1.09 -29.35 -8.70
N GLY A 8 -0.12 -29.91 -8.83
CA GLY A 8 -1.39 -29.21 -8.61
C GLY A 8 -1.63 -28.77 -7.15
N LEU A 9 -1.08 -29.50 -6.17
CA LEU A 9 -1.22 -29.18 -4.74
C LEU A 9 -0.39 -27.96 -4.30
N VAL A 10 0.72 -27.66 -4.97
CA VAL A 10 1.54 -26.45 -4.68
C VAL A 10 0.81 -25.17 -5.13
N PHE A 11 0.01 -25.26 -6.19
CA PHE A 11 -0.86 -24.15 -6.61
C PHE A 11 -2.07 -23.95 -5.67
N ALA A 12 -2.45 -24.98 -4.91
CA ALA A 12 -3.56 -24.89 -3.96
C ALA A 12 -3.18 -24.23 -2.63
N SER A 13 -1.88 -24.09 -2.32
CA SER A 13 -1.40 -23.60 -1.02
C SER A 13 -0.85 -22.17 -1.01
N GLY A 14 -1.18 -21.36 -2.03
CA GLY A 14 -1.12 -19.88 -2.01
C GLY A 14 0.10 -19.23 -1.32
N CYS A 15 1.03 -18.73 -2.13
CA CYS A 15 2.20 -17.95 -1.73
C CYS A 15 3.39 -18.77 -1.18
N ILE A 16 4.36 -19.04 -2.05
CA ILE A 16 5.65 -19.65 -1.68
C ILE A 16 6.54 -18.62 -0.97
N TYR A 17 6.43 -17.35 -1.34
CA TYR A 17 7.19 -16.26 -0.73
C TYR A 17 6.44 -14.92 -0.83
N ALA A 18 6.31 -14.24 0.31
CA ALA A 18 5.84 -12.85 0.37
C ALA A 18 6.71 -12.04 1.33
N ASN A 19 7.23 -10.93 0.84
CA ASN A 19 7.82 -9.88 1.66
C ASN A 19 7.23 -8.54 1.20
N VAL A 20 6.09 -8.19 1.79
CA VAL A 20 5.31 -7.00 1.46
C VAL A 20 4.78 -6.39 2.75
N ALA A 21 4.59 -5.08 2.76
CA ALA A 21 3.83 -4.38 3.80
C ALA A 21 2.55 -3.82 3.17
N THR A 22 1.40 -4.09 3.78
CA THR A 22 0.09 -3.62 3.31
C THR A 22 -0.57 -2.76 4.39
N PRO A 23 -1.31 -1.71 3.99
CA PRO A 23 -2.00 -0.85 4.93
C PRO A 23 -3.30 -1.52 5.43
N LEU A 24 -3.68 -1.21 6.66
CA LEU A 24 -5.05 -1.34 7.15
C LEU A 24 -5.72 0.01 7.13
N ALA A 25 -6.84 0.15 6.42
CA ALA A 25 -7.58 1.41 6.27
C ALA A 25 -7.57 2.25 7.55
N TYR A 26 -7.02 3.47 7.45
CA TYR A 26 -6.72 4.33 8.59
C TYR A 26 -7.07 5.77 8.28
N ARG A 27 -7.60 6.46 9.29
CA ARG A 27 -7.90 7.89 9.24
C ARG A 27 -7.52 8.52 10.57
N ALA A 28 -6.75 9.60 10.53
CA ALA A 28 -6.39 10.42 11.68
C ALA A 28 -6.91 11.85 11.46
N PRO A 29 -8.10 12.21 11.96
CA PRO A 29 -8.63 13.56 11.81
C PRO A 29 -7.93 14.51 12.79
N THR A 30 -6.83 15.12 12.36
CA THR A 30 -5.96 15.94 13.22
C THR A 30 -5.75 17.37 12.72
N ALA A 31 -6.60 17.84 11.78
CA ALA A 31 -6.43 19.14 11.15
C ALA A 31 -6.42 20.30 12.17
N GLN A 32 -7.33 20.25 13.16
CA GLN A 32 -7.48 21.31 14.17
C GLN A 32 -6.37 21.27 15.20
N GLU A 33 -6.04 20.08 15.69
CA GLU A 33 -4.97 19.84 16.66
C GLU A 33 -3.61 20.24 16.10
N ALA A 34 -3.38 20.00 14.81
CA ALA A 34 -2.16 20.39 14.11
C ALA A 34 -2.19 21.83 13.55
N LYS A 35 -3.32 22.54 13.65
CA LYS A 35 -3.52 23.92 13.14
C LYS A 35 -3.21 24.07 11.65
N VAL A 36 -3.71 23.13 10.83
CA VAL A 36 -3.43 23.03 9.39
C VAL A 36 -4.67 23.08 8.50
N GLU A 37 -5.78 23.63 8.98
CA GLU A 37 -7.05 23.68 8.26
C GLU A 37 -6.94 24.40 6.89
N GLY A 38 -6.04 25.37 6.79
CA GLY A 38 -5.72 26.10 5.54
C GLY A 38 -4.49 25.59 4.80
N ALA A 39 -3.86 24.50 5.24
CA ALA A 39 -2.64 24.00 4.61
C ALA A 39 -2.91 23.33 3.26
N ALA A 40 -1.87 23.28 2.43
CA ALA A 40 -1.90 22.56 1.16
C ALA A 40 -2.07 21.05 1.39
N ASP A 41 -2.83 20.41 0.50
CA ASP A 41 -2.93 18.97 0.48
C ASP A 41 -1.64 18.35 -0.08
N ALA A 42 -1.26 17.21 0.49
CA ALA A 42 -0.21 16.34 -0.01
C ALA A 42 -0.79 14.95 -0.25
N GLU A 43 -0.24 14.33 -1.30
CA GLU A 43 -0.62 12.99 -1.69
C GLU A 43 0.63 12.17 -1.98
N GLY A 44 0.62 10.93 -1.51
CA GLY A 44 1.65 9.95 -1.81
C GLY A 44 1.06 8.58 -2.07
N THR A 45 1.79 7.77 -2.81
CA THR A 45 1.40 6.42 -3.19
C THR A 45 2.58 5.46 -3.05
N ALA A 46 2.31 4.27 -2.51
CA ALA A 46 3.25 3.17 -2.48
C ALA A 46 2.55 1.86 -2.85
N CYS A 47 3.24 0.93 -3.52
CA CYS A 47 2.63 -0.27 -4.06
C CYS A 47 3.48 -1.52 -3.84
N ASP A 48 2.79 -2.65 -3.74
CA ASP A 48 3.33 -3.98 -3.86
C ASP A 48 2.72 -4.72 -5.06
N TYR A 49 3.37 -5.82 -5.41
CA TYR A 49 3.04 -6.63 -6.57
C TYR A 49 3.18 -8.10 -6.22
N ALA A 50 2.35 -8.92 -6.86
CA ALA A 50 2.56 -10.37 -6.85
C ALA A 50 2.29 -10.98 -8.23
N ILE A 51 2.98 -12.08 -8.51
CA ILE A 51 2.79 -12.85 -9.75
C ILE A 51 2.43 -14.30 -9.40
N LEU A 52 1.42 -14.81 -10.09
CA LEU A 52 0.92 -16.19 -10.01
C LEU A 52 0.53 -16.65 -8.60
N PHE A 53 0.29 -15.73 -7.65
CA PHE A 53 0.19 -16.03 -6.22
C PHE A 53 1.40 -16.81 -5.66
N LEU A 54 2.59 -16.70 -6.25
CA LEU A 54 3.79 -17.44 -5.81
C LEU A 54 4.83 -16.53 -5.17
N VAL A 55 5.03 -15.35 -5.76
CA VAL A 55 6.09 -14.41 -5.38
C VAL A 55 5.48 -13.03 -5.27
N ALA A 56 5.65 -12.40 -4.11
CA ALA A 56 5.25 -11.02 -3.86
C ALA A 56 6.42 -10.16 -3.41
N TRP A 57 6.45 -8.90 -3.88
CA TRP A 57 7.49 -7.92 -3.56
C TRP A 57 6.95 -6.48 -3.62
N GLY A 58 7.71 -5.55 -3.04
CA GLY A 58 7.36 -4.14 -2.97
C GLY A 58 6.89 -3.73 -1.58
N ASP A 59 6.48 -2.48 -1.46
CA ASP A 59 6.09 -1.87 -0.19
C ASP A 59 4.86 -0.99 -0.44
N ALA A 60 3.69 -1.49 -0.08
CA ALA A 60 2.47 -0.71 0.00
C ALA A 60 2.26 -0.16 1.42
N GLY A 61 3.25 -0.18 2.29
CA GLY A 61 3.13 0.26 3.67
C GLY A 61 2.80 1.76 3.78
N TYR A 62 2.14 2.11 4.88
CA TYR A 62 1.87 3.50 5.25
C TYR A 62 3.12 4.38 5.24
N ALA A 63 4.22 3.87 5.78
CA ALA A 63 5.47 4.61 5.87
C ALA A 63 6.00 5.01 4.49
N ALA A 64 5.98 4.10 3.52
CA ALA A 64 6.39 4.37 2.14
C ALA A 64 5.47 5.40 1.47
N ALA A 65 4.15 5.26 1.62
CA ALA A 65 3.20 6.21 1.04
C ALA A 65 3.33 7.62 1.67
N VAL A 66 3.56 7.71 2.98
CA VAL A 66 3.83 8.98 3.68
C VAL A 66 5.17 9.57 3.25
N ALA A 67 6.22 8.75 3.09
CA ALA A 67 7.52 9.21 2.62
C ALA A 67 7.42 9.79 1.20
N ASP A 68 6.70 9.12 0.30
CA ASP A 68 6.42 9.62 -1.05
C ASP A 68 5.63 10.95 -1.02
N ALA A 69 4.60 11.05 -0.18
CA ALA A 69 3.82 12.28 0.00
C ALA A 69 4.70 13.45 0.50
N ARG A 70 5.59 13.20 1.47
CA ARG A 70 6.52 14.21 2.01
C ARG A 70 7.54 14.63 0.96
N ALA A 71 8.11 13.69 0.22
CA ALA A 71 9.07 13.97 -0.85
C ALA A 71 8.46 14.86 -1.95
N LYS A 72 7.20 14.60 -2.34
CA LYS A 72 6.48 15.37 -3.37
C LYS A 72 6.06 16.76 -2.90
N SER A 73 5.64 16.88 -1.65
CA SER A 73 5.12 18.14 -1.09
C SER A 73 6.19 19.05 -0.46
N GLY A 74 7.37 18.50 -0.16
CA GLY A 74 8.40 19.16 0.64
C GLY A 74 8.01 19.35 2.11
N GLY A 75 6.94 18.69 2.56
CA GLY A 75 6.43 18.75 3.92
C GLY A 75 7.25 17.94 4.92
N ALA A 76 7.43 18.47 6.13
CA ALA A 76 8.11 17.75 7.20
C ALA A 76 7.21 16.64 7.76
N GLN A 77 5.91 16.91 7.96
CA GLN A 77 4.92 15.96 8.46
C GLN A 77 3.57 16.11 7.73
N LEU A 78 2.65 15.19 7.99
CA LEU A 78 1.27 15.23 7.51
C LEU A 78 0.31 15.17 8.69
N ALA A 79 -0.79 15.93 8.59
CA ALA A 79 -1.93 15.88 9.51
C ALA A 79 -3.24 15.68 8.72
N ASP A 80 -4.33 15.36 9.42
CA ASP A 80 -5.60 14.94 8.79
C ASP A 80 -5.42 13.82 7.77
N VAL A 81 -4.63 12.81 8.14
CA VAL A 81 -4.19 11.77 7.22
C VAL A 81 -5.32 10.81 6.95
N ARG A 82 -5.62 10.60 5.68
CA ARG A 82 -6.47 9.54 5.17
C ARG A 82 -5.62 8.59 4.34
N ALA A 83 -5.90 7.30 4.44
CA ALA A 83 -5.39 6.35 3.48
C ALA A 83 -6.47 5.46 2.89
N ASP A 84 -6.33 5.26 1.58
CA ASP A 84 -7.17 4.40 0.79
C ASP A 84 -6.29 3.34 0.11
N THR A 85 -6.83 2.14 -0.04
CA THR A 85 -6.13 1.01 -0.66
C THR A 85 -6.86 0.61 -1.93
N THR A 86 -6.10 0.44 -3.00
CA THR A 86 -6.61 -0.12 -4.26
C THR A 86 -5.94 -1.45 -4.52
N PHE A 87 -6.73 -2.43 -4.94
CA PHE A 87 -6.26 -3.77 -5.22
C PHE A 87 -6.72 -4.19 -6.62
N VAL A 88 -5.76 -4.61 -7.44
CA VAL A 88 -6.00 -5.14 -8.78
C VAL A 88 -5.54 -6.59 -8.79
N ASN A 89 -6.41 -7.48 -9.27
CA ASN A 89 -6.10 -8.89 -9.49
C ASN A 89 -6.55 -9.29 -10.89
N VAL A 90 -5.61 -9.80 -11.69
CA VAL A 90 -5.87 -10.29 -13.04
C VAL A 90 -5.76 -11.80 -13.01
N LEU A 91 -6.89 -12.48 -12.79
CA LEU A 91 -7.03 -13.95 -12.78
C LEU A 91 -5.99 -14.67 -11.92
N GLY A 92 -5.50 -14.03 -10.86
CA GLY A 92 -4.41 -14.55 -10.04
C GLY A 92 -3.03 -14.61 -10.68
N VAL A 93 -2.88 -14.20 -11.94
CA VAL A 93 -1.61 -14.14 -12.65
C VAL A 93 -0.80 -12.93 -12.24
N TYR A 94 -1.48 -11.79 -12.05
CA TYR A 94 -0.86 -10.55 -11.61
C TYR A 94 -1.72 -9.87 -10.57
N GLN A 95 -1.06 -9.37 -9.53
CA GLN A 95 -1.67 -8.62 -8.45
C GLN A 95 -0.88 -7.33 -8.23
N ARG A 96 -1.62 -6.26 -7.91
CA ARG A 96 -1.05 -4.99 -7.50
C ARG A 96 -1.90 -4.41 -6.39
N ALA A 97 -1.31 -4.18 -5.22
CA ALA A 97 -1.93 -3.40 -4.16
C ALA A 97 -1.22 -2.06 -4.07
N CYS A 98 -1.98 -0.97 -3.97
CA CYS A 98 -1.43 0.36 -3.79
C CYS A 98 -2.14 1.08 -2.65
N THR A 99 -1.34 1.76 -1.85
CA THR A 99 -1.75 2.60 -0.73
C THR A 99 -1.60 4.03 -1.15
N ARG A 100 -2.71 4.75 -1.15
CA ARG A 100 -2.74 6.18 -1.38
C ARG A 100 -2.95 6.87 -0.04
N VAL A 101 -2.03 7.74 0.33
CA VAL A 101 -2.16 8.61 1.49
C VAL A 101 -2.47 10.01 1.01
N THR A 102 -3.50 10.63 1.58
CA THR A 102 -3.79 12.05 1.45
C THR A 102 -3.76 12.70 2.83
N GLY A 103 -3.35 13.96 2.90
CA GLY A 103 -3.35 14.72 4.15
C GLY A 103 -2.87 16.14 3.95
N LYS A 104 -2.88 16.91 5.03
CA LYS A 104 -2.44 18.30 5.06
C LYS A 104 -0.96 18.41 5.41
N VAL A 105 -0.21 19.22 4.66
CA VAL A 105 1.22 19.44 4.92
C VAL A 105 1.41 20.24 6.20
N VAL A 106 2.19 19.68 7.13
CA VAL A 106 2.71 20.39 8.29
C VAL A 106 4.15 20.81 7.98
N ARG A 107 4.46 22.09 8.13
CA ARG A 107 5.80 22.66 7.97
C ARG A 107 6.38 23.05 9.31
#